data_AF-A0A7J8K4B5-F1
#
_entry.id   AF-A0A7J8K4B5-F1
#
_cell.length_a   1.000
_cell.length_b   1.000
_cell.length_c   1.000
_cell.angle_alpha   90.00
_cell.angle_beta   90.00
_cell.angle_gamma   90.00
#
_symmetry.space_group_name_H-M   'P 1'
#
loop_
_entity.id
_entity.type
_entity.pdbx_description
1 polymer ?
#
loop_
_entity_poly.entity_id
_entity_poly.type
_entity_poly.pdbx_seq_one_letter_code
_entity_poly.pdbx_strand_id
1 'polypeptide(L)'
;MKRSRNEDSDVYSVLLTIQIKEHLAKGQRMLAGDGMSQVTKTLLDLTQRKNFYAGDLLMSVEILRNVTDTFKRASYIPASDGVQNFFQIVSNLLDEENKEKWEDAQQIYPGSIELMQVIEDFIHIVGMGMMDFQNSYLMTGNVVASIQKLPAASVLTDINFPMKGRKGMVDWARNSEDRVVIPKSIFTPVSSKELDESSVFVLGAVLYKNLDLILPTLRNYTVVNSKIIVVTIRPEPKTTDSFLEIELAHLANGTLNPYCVLWDDSKTNESLGTWSTQGCKTVLTDASHTKCLCDRLSTFAILAQQPREIVMESSGTPSVTLIVGSGLSCLALITLAVVYAALWRYIRSERSIILINFCLSIISSNILILVGQTQTHNKV
;
A
#
# COMPACT_ATOMS: atom_id res chain seq x y z
N MET A 1 1.50 30.83 -4.22
CA MET A 1 1.47 30.12 -2.91
C MET A 1 1.48 28.58 -3.01
N LYS A 2 1.13 27.97 -4.17
CA LYS A 2 1.38 26.53 -4.45
C LYS A 2 2.81 26.24 -4.95
N ARG A 3 3.42 27.16 -5.70
CA ARG A 3 4.74 26.95 -6.33
C ARG A 3 5.93 27.00 -5.36
N SER A 4 5.93 27.85 -4.33
CA SER A 4 7.04 27.88 -3.36
C SER A 4 7.01 26.75 -2.33
N ARG A 5 5.87 26.05 -2.17
CA ARG A 5 5.76 24.89 -1.27
C ARG A 5 6.29 23.58 -1.88
N ASN A 6 6.26 23.47 -3.21
CA ASN A 6 6.94 22.38 -3.93
C ASN A 6 8.46 22.46 -3.73
N GLU A 7 9.02 23.66 -3.80
CA GLU A 7 10.46 23.86 -3.57
C GLU A 7 10.86 23.45 -2.15
N ASP A 8 10.05 23.74 -1.13
CA ASP A 8 10.37 23.37 0.25
C ASP A 8 10.37 21.84 0.48
N SER A 9 9.37 21.08 -0.03
CA SER A 9 9.32 19.62 0.14
C SER A 9 10.47 18.91 -0.58
N ASP A 10 10.75 19.32 -1.82
CA ASP A 10 11.88 18.80 -2.61
C ASP A 10 13.21 19.12 -1.92
N VAL A 11 13.36 20.31 -1.35
CA VAL A 11 14.58 20.70 -0.61
C VAL A 11 14.80 19.84 0.62
N TYR A 12 13.78 19.55 1.44
CA TYR A 12 13.94 18.72 2.64
C TYR A 12 14.25 17.26 2.31
N SER A 13 13.61 16.72 1.28
CA SER A 13 13.87 15.38 0.75
C SER A 13 15.32 15.23 0.26
N VAL A 14 15.78 16.22 -0.52
CA VAL A 14 17.17 16.29 -0.98
C VAL A 14 18.14 16.45 0.21
N LEU A 15 17.81 17.27 1.20
CA LEU A 15 18.65 17.47 2.38
C LEU A 15 18.83 16.19 3.20
N LEU A 16 17.75 15.42 3.38
CA LEU A 16 17.80 14.15 4.10
C LEU A 16 18.67 13.12 3.34
N THR A 17 18.51 13.06 2.02
CA THR A 17 19.31 12.20 1.15
C THR A 17 20.80 12.58 1.19
N ILE A 18 21.10 13.89 1.23
CA ILE A 18 22.46 14.41 1.41
C ILE A 18 23.01 14.01 2.78
N GLN A 19 22.23 14.16 3.86
CA GLN A 19 22.66 13.72 5.20
C GLN A 19 22.99 12.24 5.23
N ILE A 20 22.20 11.38 4.58
CA ILE A 20 22.50 9.95 4.47
C ILE A 20 23.87 9.73 3.81
N LYS A 21 24.14 10.41 2.69
CA LYS A 21 25.43 10.32 1.99
C LYS A 21 26.60 10.83 2.85
N GLU A 22 26.40 11.90 3.62
CA GLU A 22 27.43 12.44 4.53
C GLU A 22 27.77 11.46 5.67
N HIS A 23 26.77 10.81 6.27
CA HIS A 23 26.99 9.83 7.32
C HIS A 23 27.70 8.57 6.79
N LEU A 24 27.39 8.14 5.57
CA LEU A 24 28.06 7.03 4.90
C LEU A 24 29.51 7.35 4.51
N ALA A 25 29.80 8.60 4.12
CA ALA A 25 31.15 9.03 3.75
C ALA A 25 32.15 9.03 4.93
N LYS A 26 31.67 9.04 6.18
CA LYS A 26 32.52 9.09 7.39
C LYS A 26 33.16 7.76 7.78
N GLY A 27 32.91 6.66 7.07
CA GLY A 27 33.73 5.42 7.09
C GLY A 27 33.73 4.59 8.40
N GLN A 28 33.13 5.06 9.50
CA GLN A 28 33.06 4.36 10.78
C GLN A 28 31.67 3.76 11.03
N ARG A 29 31.60 2.45 11.30
CA ARG A 29 30.34 1.67 11.44
C ARG A 29 29.39 2.22 12.51
N MET A 30 29.90 2.59 13.68
CA MET A 30 29.10 3.16 14.77
C MET A 30 28.50 4.53 14.39
N LEU A 31 29.30 5.40 13.76
CA LEU A 31 28.84 6.72 13.29
C LEU A 31 27.79 6.64 12.18
N ALA A 32 27.88 5.62 11.33
CA ALA A 32 26.84 5.36 10.33
C ALA A 32 25.52 4.93 11.00
N GLY A 33 25.57 4.02 11.98
CA GLY A 33 24.38 3.57 12.72
C GLY A 33 23.70 4.68 13.53
N ASP A 34 24.48 5.46 14.28
CA ASP A 34 23.95 6.59 15.06
C ASP A 34 23.37 7.67 14.13
N GLY A 35 24.02 7.93 13.00
CA GLY A 35 23.51 8.82 11.96
C GLY A 35 22.17 8.36 11.38
N MET A 36 22.01 7.06 11.09
CA MET A 36 20.74 6.52 10.59
C MET A 36 19.63 6.55 11.64
N SER A 37 19.97 6.39 12.93
CA SER A 37 19.02 6.57 14.03
C SER A 37 18.52 8.03 14.10
N GLN A 38 19.40 9.00 13.88
CA GLN A 38 19.01 10.41 13.78
C GLN A 38 18.15 10.69 12.54
N VAL A 39 18.50 10.13 11.37
CA VAL A 39 17.69 10.24 10.13
C VAL A 39 16.29 9.69 10.37
N THR A 40 16.17 8.53 11.03
CA THR A 40 14.88 7.91 11.38
C THR A 40 14.05 8.85 12.26
N LYS A 41 14.67 9.49 13.26
CA LYS A 41 13.98 10.46 14.12
C LYS A 41 13.50 11.69 13.34
N THR A 42 14.32 12.24 12.45
CA THR A 42 13.93 13.36 11.60
C THR A 42 12.79 12.98 10.65
N LEU A 43 12.84 11.78 10.06
CA LEU A 43 11.76 11.27 9.20
C LEU A 43 10.45 11.10 9.97
N LEU A 44 10.51 10.63 11.21
CA LEU A 44 9.33 10.58 12.09
C LEU A 44 8.70 11.97 12.26
N ASP A 45 9.50 12.98 12.58
CA ASP A 45 9.00 14.36 12.77
C ASP A 45 8.38 14.93 11.48
N LEU A 46 8.91 14.56 10.30
CA LEU A 46 8.34 14.95 9.01
C LEU A 46 7.01 14.22 8.74
N THR A 47 6.96 12.90 8.96
CA THR A 47 5.75 12.11 8.71
C THR A 47 4.59 12.46 9.63
N GLN A 48 4.86 12.94 10.85
CA GLN A 48 3.82 13.42 11.76
C GLN A 48 3.07 14.66 11.24
N ARG A 49 3.64 15.41 10.29
CA ARG A 49 2.98 16.58 9.69
C ARG A 49 1.89 16.21 8.68
N LYS A 50 1.78 14.94 8.28
CA LYS A 50 0.78 14.33 7.37
C LYS A 50 0.64 14.88 5.94
N ASN A 51 1.15 16.07 5.65
CA ASN A 51 0.97 16.76 4.37
C ASN A 51 1.91 16.20 3.27
N PHE A 52 1.76 14.91 2.96
CA PHE A 52 2.54 14.23 1.93
C PHE A 52 2.03 14.58 0.52
N TYR A 53 2.96 14.65 -0.42
CA TYR A 53 2.76 14.38 -1.84
C TYR A 53 3.06 12.91 -2.15
N ALA A 54 2.64 12.43 -3.33
CA ALA A 54 2.94 11.06 -3.80
C ALA A 54 4.45 10.74 -3.78
N GLY A 55 5.28 11.70 -4.23
CA GLY A 55 6.74 11.56 -4.20
C GLY A 55 7.34 11.46 -2.79
N ASP A 56 6.75 12.14 -1.80
CA ASP A 56 7.23 12.07 -0.41
C ASP A 56 7.04 10.67 0.18
N LEU A 57 5.97 9.95 -0.22
CA LEU A 57 5.72 8.58 0.21
C LEU A 57 6.81 7.65 -0.33
N LEU A 58 7.12 7.72 -1.63
CA LEU A 58 8.18 6.93 -2.24
C LEU A 58 9.56 7.25 -1.63
N MET A 59 9.87 8.53 -1.48
CA MET A 59 11.11 8.97 -0.84
C MET A 59 11.21 8.45 0.60
N SER A 60 10.12 8.47 1.35
CA SER A 60 10.10 7.93 2.72
C SER A 60 10.43 6.43 2.74
N VAL A 61 9.90 5.66 1.78
CA VAL A 61 10.26 4.24 1.62
C VAL A 61 11.73 4.07 1.26
N GLU A 62 12.25 4.86 0.32
CA GLU A 62 13.67 4.83 -0.07
C GLU A 62 14.60 5.16 1.11
N ILE A 63 14.26 6.16 1.93
CA ILE A 63 15.01 6.49 3.14
C ILE A 63 15.01 5.31 4.11
N LEU A 64 13.85 4.69 4.36
CA LEU A 64 13.75 3.53 5.25
C LEU A 64 14.53 2.33 4.71
N ARG A 65 14.53 2.10 3.39
CA ARG A 65 15.36 1.09 2.71
C ARG A 65 16.84 1.36 2.97
N ASN A 66 17.31 2.57 2.70
CA ASN A 66 18.70 2.97 2.89
C ASN A 66 19.15 2.86 4.36
N VAL A 67 18.29 3.25 5.30
CA VAL A 67 18.51 3.09 6.75
C VAL A 67 18.67 1.62 7.10
N THR A 68 17.75 0.77 6.65
CA THR A 68 17.72 -0.67 6.91
C THR A 68 18.97 -1.37 6.35
N ASP A 69 19.33 -1.06 5.10
CA ASP A 69 20.52 -1.61 4.45
C ASP A 69 21.82 -1.14 5.13
N THR A 70 21.83 0.08 5.66
CA THR A 70 22.98 0.61 6.41
C THR A 70 23.12 -0.10 7.76
N PHE A 71 22.04 -0.32 8.49
CA PHE A 71 22.05 -1.12 9.72
C PHE A 71 22.54 -2.54 9.46
N LYS A 72 22.05 -3.18 8.40
CA LYS A 72 22.49 -4.52 7.96
C LYS A 72 23.99 -4.56 7.66
N ARG A 73 24.49 -3.65 6.83
CA ARG A 73 25.92 -3.58 6.44
C ARG A 73 26.85 -3.22 7.59
N ALA A 74 26.39 -2.38 8.51
CA ALA A 74 27.15 -1.99 9.70
C ALA A 74 27.07 -3.02 10.85
N SER A 75 26.22 -4.05 10.72
CA SER A 75 25.85 -4.95 11.82
C SER A 75 25.41 -4.18 13.08
N TYR A 76 24.70 -3.07 12.86
CA TYR A 76 24.22 -2.19 13.91
C TYR A 76 22.77 -2.50 14.21
N ILE A 77 22.45 -2.72 15.49
CA ILE A 77 21.08 -2.98 15.94
C ILE A 77 20.51 -1.67 16.50
N PRO A 78 19.39 -1.16 15.98
CA PRO A 78 18.78 0.06 16.50
C PRO A 78 18.29 -0.14 17.93
N ALA A 79 18.37 0.93 18.72
CA ALA A 79 17.82 0.97 20.08
C ALA A 79 16.28 0.89 20.07
N SER A 80 15.68 0.56 21.22
CA SER A 80 14.23 0.32 21.33
C SER A 80 13.38 1.51 20.89
N ASP A 81 13.82 2.74 21.14
CA ASP A 81 13.15 3.96 20.68
C ASP A 81 13.25 4.12 19.16
N GLY A 82 14.41 3.80 18.57
CA GLY A 82 14.60 3.75 17.12
C GLY A 82 13.66 2.74 16.44
N VAL A 83 13.46 1.57 17.05
CA VAL A 83 12.50 0.56 16.56
C VAL A 83 11.06 1.10 16.61
N GLN A 84 10.66 1.75 17.72
CA GLN A 84 9.33 2.37 17.80
C GLN A 84 9.15 3.48 16.77
N ASN A 85 10.17 4.33 16.57
CA ASN A 85 10.14 5.40 15.57
C ASN A 85 9.94 4.84 14.16
N PHE A 86 10.66 3.77 13.80
CA PHE A 86 10.52 3.10 12.51
C PHE A 86 9.07 2.64 12.27
N PHE A 87 8.47 1.89 13.20
CA PHE A 87 7.10 1.41 13.04
C PHE A 87 6.06 2.54 13.09
N GLN A 88 6.33 3.62 13.82
CA GLN A 88 5.47 4.80 13.81
C GLN A 88 5.51 5.54 12.46
N ILE A 89 6.68 5.65 11.82
CA ILE A 89 6.79 6.18 10.44
C ILE A 89 5.94 5.33 9.50
N VAL A 90 6.13 4.01 9.51
CA VAL A 90 5.33 3.07 8.70
C VAL A 90 3.84 3.29 8.95
N SER A 91 3.42 3.40 10.21
CA SER A 91 2.02 3.66 10.55
C SER A 91 1.50 4.98 9.97
N ASN A 92 2.31 6.04 9.95
CA ASN A 92 1.94 7.34 9.40
C ASN A 92 1.84 7.30 7.87
N LEU A 93 2.75 6.57 7.21
CA LEU A 93 2.74 6.39 5.76
C LEU A 93 1.50 5.61 5.31
N LEU A 94 1.13 4.59 6.09
CA LEU A 94 -0.07 3.77 5.87
C LEU A 94 -1.36 4.43 6.38
N ASP A 95 -1.39 5.72 6.72
CA ASP A 95 -2.66 6.37 7.06
C ASP A 95 -3.65 6.29 5.88
N GLU A 96 -4.92 6.03 6.15
CA GLU A 96 -5.98 5.89 5.13
C GLU A 96 -6.13 7.18 4.31
N GLU A 97 -5.82 8.33 4.92
CA GLU A 97 -5.75 9.64 4.27
C GLU A 97 -4.75 9.69 3.09
N ASN A 98 -3.78 8.76 3.03
CA ASN A 98 -2.76 8.73 1.98
C ASN A 98 -3.12 7.81 0.80
N LYS A 99 -4.28 7.15 0.81
CA LYS A 99 -4.67 6.16 -0.23
C LYS A 99 -4.49 6.70 -1.66
N GLU A 100 -5.11 7.83 -1.98
CA GLU A 100 -5.06 8.42 -3.33
C GLU A 100 -3.63 8.80 -3.75
N LYS A 101 -2.80 9.22 -2.79
CA LYS A 101 -1.40 9.58 -3.03
C LYS A 101 -0.53 8.35 -3.29
N TRP A 102 -0.84 7.24 -2.60
CA TRP A 102 -0.22 5.94 -2.88
C TRP A 102 -0.62 5.42 -4.26
N GLU A 103 -1.88 5.57 -4.65
CA GLU A 103 -2.34 5.21 -6.00
C GLU A 103 -1.59 5.99 -7.09
N ASP A 104 -1.40 7.30 -6.90
CA ASP A 104 -0.59 8.15 -7.80
C ASP A 104 0.89 7.72 -7.82
N ALA A 105 1.50 7.54 -6.64
CA ALA A 105 2.89 7.09 -6.50
C ALA A 105 3.15 5.73 -7.18
N GLN A 106 2.19 4.82 -7.11
CA GLN A 106 2.36 3.46 -7.63
C GLN A 106 2.20 3.35 -9.15
N GLN A 107 1.79 4.42 -9.83
CA GLN A 107 1.85 4.48 -11.29
C GLN A 107 3.28 4.46 -11.80
N ILE A 108 4.24 4.98 -11.02
CA ILE A 108 5.64 5.05 -11.39
C ILE A 108 6.49 3.96 -10.74
N TYR A 109 6.16 3.55 -9.51
CA TYR A 109 6.97 2.58 -8.78
C TYR A 109 6.17 1.85 -7.67
N PRO A 110 6.29 0.52 -7.50
CA PRO A 110 5.53 -0.27 -6.52
C PRO A 110 6.00 -0.06 -5.06
N GLY A 111 5.86 1.17 -4.54
CA GLY A 111 6.40 1.57 -3.23
C GLY A 111 5.81 0.84 -2.03
N SER A 112 4.53 0.43 -2.05
CA SER A 112 3.96 -0.36 -0.95
C SER A 112 4.57 -1.77 -0.84
N ILE A 113 4.92 -2.38 -1.99
CA ILE A 113 5.61 -3.68 -2.03
C ILE A 113 7.02 -3.55 -1.45
N GLU A 114 7.76 -2.52 -1.88
CA GLU A 114 9.08 -2.26 -1.31
C GLU A 114 8.99 -2.00 0.20
N LEU A 115 8.00 -1.23 0.66
CA LEU A 115 7.79 -0.97 2.08
C LEU A 115 7.60 -2.28 2.89
N MET A 116 6.83 -3.23 2.39
CA MET A 116 6.69 -4.55 3.04
C MET A 116 8.06 -5.25 3.17
N GLN A 117 8.85 -5.28 2.09
CA GLN A 117 10.18 -5.89 2.10
C GLN A 117 11.14 -5.17 3.07
N VAL A 118 11.10 -3.83 3.14
CA VAL A 118 11.88 -3.04 4.11
C VAL A 118 11.51 -3.42 5.54
N ILE A 119 10.21 -3.56 5.83
CA ILE A 119 9.72 -3.92 7.17
C ILE A 119 10.19 -5.33 7.53
N GLU A 120 10.11 -6.30 6.62
CA GLU A 120 10.63 -7.65 6.85
C GLU A 120 12.13 -7.65 7.16
N ASP A 121 12.94 -6.95 6.36
CA ASP A 121 14.38 -6.84 6.60
C ASP A 121 14.70 -6.17 7.93
N PHE A 122 13.95 -5.11 8.28
CA PHE A 122 14.11 -4.42 9.55
C PHE A 122 13.77 -5.31 10.75
N ILE A 123 12.67 -6.09 10.66
CA ILE A 123 12.29 -7.07 11.69
C ILE A 123 13.43 -8.06 11.95
N HIS A 124 14.05 -8.57 10.89
CA HIS A 124 15.16 -9.52 11.02
C HIS A 124 16.42 -8.89 11.60
N ILE A 125 16.73 -7.62 11.27
CA ILE A 125 17.82 -6.88 11.92
C ILE A 125 17.56 -6.76 13.43
N VAL A 126 16.36 -6.35 13.83
CA VAL A 126 16.01 -6.23 15.26
C VAL A 126 16.10 -7.60 15.95
N GLY A 127 15.55 -8.64 15.34
CA GLY A 127 15.55 -9.99 15.90
C GLY A 127 16.95 -10.58 16.10
N MET A 128 17.93 -10.22 15.25
CA MET A 128 19.32 -10.65 15.44
C MET A 128 19.91 -10.15 16.76
N GLY A 129 19.56 -8.94 17.19
CA GLY A 129 20.02 -8.35 18.45
C GLY A 129 19.22 -8.73 19.70
N MET A 130 18.14 -9.50 19.55
CA MET A 130 17.33 -9.97 20.68
C MET A 130 18.01 -11.13 21.43
N MET A 131 17.60 -11.33 22.67
CA MET A 131 17.98 -12.52 23.45
C MET A 131 17.11 -13.72 23.05
N ASP A 132 17.62 -14.93 23.24
CA ASP A 132 16.84 -16.14 22.99
C ASP A 132 15.57 -16.16 23.85
N PHE A 133 14.47 -16.68 23.28
CA PHE A 133 13.13 -16.70 23.85
C PHE A 133 12.46 -15.33 24.03
N GLN A 134 13.12 -14.24 23.64
CA GLN A 134 12.52 -12.92 23.72
C GLN A 134 11.41 -12.77 22.68
N ASN A 135 10.29 -12.21 23.11
CA ASN A 135 9.14 -11.86 22.26
C ASN A 135 8.78 -10.38 22.46
N SER A 136 8.94 -9.60 21.40
CA SER A 136 8.67 -8.17 21.37
C SER A 136 7.46 -7.88 20.50
N TYR A 137 6.53 -7.07 21.02
CA TYR A 137 5.36 -6.58 20.27
C TYR A 137 5.50 -5.09 19.98
N LEU A 138 5.25 -4.73 18.72
CA LEU A 138 5.21 -3.36 18.23
C LEU A 138 3.77 -3.10 17.80
N MET A 139 3.17 -2.02 18.30
CA MET A 139 1.75 -1.76 18.11
C MET A 139 1.57 -0.28 17.79
N THR A 140 0.93 0.00 16.66
CA THR A 140 0.63 1.36 16.19
C THR A 140 -0.83 1.46 15.74
N GLY A 141 -1.22 2.62 15.19
CA GLY A 141 -2.56 2.83 14.66
C GLY A 141 -2.90 1.94 13.46
N ASN A 142 -1.89 1.53 12.67
CA ASN A 142 -2.07 0.82 11.41
C ASN A 142 -1.27 -0.49 11.28
N VAL A 143 -0.35 -0.79 12.22
CA VAL A 143 0.51 -1.98 12.17
C VAL A 143 0.62 -2.63 13.55
N VAL A 144 0.54 -3.96 13.60
CA VAL A 144 0.98 -4.77 14.75
C VAL A 144 2.03 -5.74 14.26
N ALA A 145 3.19 -5.78 14.91
CA ALA A 145 4.25 -6.73 14.62
C ALA A 145 4.67 -7.49 15.89
N SER A 146 5.01 -8.76 15.72
CA SER A 146 5.67 -9.60 16.73
C SER A 146 7.02 -10.05 16.18
N ILE A 147 8.06 -9.87 16.98
CA ILE A 147 9.41 -10.33 16.68
C ILE A 147 9.81 -11.30 17.78
N GLN A 148 10.19 -12.52 17.41
CA GLN A 148 10.55 -13.57 18.35
C GLN A 148 11.89 -14.19 17.94
N LYS A 149 12.77 -14.38 18.92
CA LYS A 149 14.01 -15.13 18.73
C LYS A 149 13.87 -16.51 19.37
N LEU A 150 13.91 -17.54 18.55
CA LEU A 150 13.50 -18.90 18.89
C LEU A 150 14.63 -19.87 18.59
N PRO A 151 15.29 -20.45 19.62
CA PRO A 151 16.21 -21.56 19.39
C PRO A 151 15.50 -22.74 18.71
N ALA A 152 16.20 -23.43 17.81
CA ALA A 152 15.68 -24.60 17.12
C ALA A 152 15.21 -25.67 18.12
N ALA A 153 14.17 -26.43 17.75
CA ALA A 153 13.54 -27.47 18.57
C ALA A 153 12.97 -27.04 19.94
N SER A 154 13.03 -25.75 20.30
CA SER A 154 12.51 -25.25 21.58
C SER A 154 11.01 -24.92 21.56
N VAL A 155 10.40 -24.89 20.37
CA VAL A 155 8.98 -24.56 20.19
C VAL A 155 8.11 -25.81 20.43
N LEU A 156 7.43 -25.84 21.58
CA LEU A 156 6.64 -27.00 22.01
C LEU A 156 5.17 -26.99 21.51
N THR A 157 4.64 -25.81 21.22
CA THR A 157 3.26 -25.55 20.81
C THR A 157 3.21 -24.61 19.63
N ASP A 158 2.14 -24.69 18.84
CA ASP A 158 1.93 -23.78 17.72
C ASP A 158 1.83 -22.33 18.20
N ILE A 159 2.37 -21.42 17.40
CA ILE A 159 2.44 -20.00 17.72
C ILE A 159 1.23 -19.31 17.10
N ASN A 160 0.46 -18.61 17.93
CA ASN A 160 -0.70 -17.84 17.49
C ASN A 160 -0.36 -16.36 17.40
N PHE A 161 -0.69 -15.73 16.27
CA PHE A 161 -0.52 -14.30 16.07
C PHE A 161 -1.76 -13.66 15.41
N PRO A 162 -2.20 -12.47 15.84
CA PRO A 162 -1.79 -11.77 17.06
C PRO A 162 -2.32 -12.49 18.32
N MET A 163 -1.72 -12.24 19.49
CA MET A 163 -2.20 -12.80 20.76
C MET A 163 -3.57 -12.20 21.13
N LYS A 164 -4.61 -13.03 21.23
CA LYS A 164 -5.93 -12.60 21.73
C LYS A 164 -5.90 -12.42 23.26
N GLY A 165 -6.62 -11.41 23.76
CA GLY A 165 -6.86 -11.23 25.21
C GLY A 165 -5.76 -10.51 26.02
N ARG A 166 -4.70 -10.01 25.39
CA ARG A 166 -3.69 -9.17 26.07
C ARG A 166 -4.25 -7.76 26.29
N LYS A 167 -4.37 -7.31 27.55
CA LYS A 167 -4.88 -5.96 27.89
C LYS A 167 -4.09 -4.80 27.25
N GLY A 168 -2.86 -5.03 26.80
CA GLY A 168 -2.03 -4.04 26.10
C GLY A 168 -2.16 -4.05 24.57
N MET A 169 -2.99 -4.92 23.98
CA MET A 169 -3.19 -4.96 22.53
C MET A 169 -4.04 -3.77 22.08
N VAL A 170 -3.61 -3.11 21.00
CA VAL A 170 -4.34 -2.00 20.37
C VAL A 170 -5.74 -2.44 19.92
N ASP A 171 -6.75 -1.57 20.10
CA ASP A 171 -8.16 -1.93 20.00
C ASP A 171 -8.54 -2.56 18.65
N TRP A 172 -8.03 -2.04 17.53
CA TRP A 172 -8.36 -2.53 16.20
C TRP A 172 -7.84 -3.95 15.95
N ALA A 173 -6.66 -4.30 16.48
CA ALA A 173 -6.09 -5.64 16.37
C ALA A 173 -6.68 -6.60 17.41
N ARG A 174 -7.05 -6.08 18.59
CA ARG A 174 -7.72 -6.87 19.64
C ARG A 174 -9.11 -7.32 19.21
N ASN A 175 -9.83 -6.46 18.50
CA ASN A 175 -11.18 -6.72 18.00
C ASN A 175 -11.18 -7.45 16.65
N SER A 176 -10.00 -7.64 16.04
CA SER A 176 -9.88 -8.36 14.77
C SER A 176 -10.05 -9.87 14.98
N GLU A 177 -10.75 -10.48 14.03
CA GLU A 177 -10.90 -11.94 13.92
C GLU A 177 -9.74 -12.57 13.14
N ASP A 178 -8.92 -11.72 12.49
CA ASP A 178 -7.78 -12.08 11.66
C ASP A 178 -6.66 -12.70 12.51
N ARG A 179 -6.18 -13.89 12.14
CA ARG A 179 -5.10 -14.58 12.85
C ARG A 179 -4.35 -15.56 11.96
N VAL A 180 -3.15 -15.91 12.39
CA VAL A 180 -2.35 -17.02 11.85
C VAL A 180 -1.90 -17.94 12.97
N VAL A 181 -1.99 -19.24 12.71
CA VAL A 181 -1.40 -20.31 13.51
C VAL A 181 -0.18 -20.84 12.76
N ILE A 182 0.99 -20.68 13.37
CA ILE A 182 2.27 -21.10 12.82
C ILE A 182 2.63 -22.44 13.46
N PRO A 183 2.68 -23.54 12.70
CA PRO A 183 2.89 -24.87 13.26
C PRO A 183 4.30 -25.03 13.81
N LYS A 184 4.43 -25.65 14.98
CA LYS A 184 5.70 -25.87 15.67
C LYS A 184 6.71 -26.72 14.87
N SER A 185 6.23 -27.56 13.95
CA SER A 185 7.05 -28.41 13.08
C SER A 185 7.99 -27.62 12.18
N ILE A 186 7.69 -26.34 11.90
CA ILE A 186 8.56 -25.47 11.10
C ILE A 186 9.90 -25.20 11.81
N PHE A 187 9.93 -25.25 13.14
CA PHE A 187 11.12 -24.94 13.95
C PHE A 187 11.96 -26.18 14.33
N THR A 188 11.63 -27.36 13.79
CA THR A 188 12.45 -28.55 14.00
C THR A 188 13.62 -28.56 13.01
N PRO A 189 14.88 -28.65 13.49
CA PRO A 189 16.03 -28.73 12.60
C PRO A 189 15.94 -30.05 11.81
N VAL A 190 15.89 -29.93 10.49
CA VAL A 190 15.99 -31.08 9.58
C VAL A 190 17.47 -31.26 9.27
N SER A 191 17.97 -32.50 9.23
CA SER A 191 19.37 -32.87 8.94
C SER A 191 19.86 -32.51 7.52
N SER A 192 19.45 -31.38 6.97
CA SER A 192 20.18 -30.66 5.94
C SER A 192 21.43 -30.02 6.56
N LYS A 193 22.55 -30.02 5.83
CA LYS A 193 23.89 -29.55 6.27
C LYS A 193 23.97 -28.09 6.80
N GLU A 194 22.86 -27.37 6.89
CA GLU A 194 22.80 -25.93 7.19
C GLU A 194 22.10 -25.58 8.51
N LEU A 195 21.35 -26.50 9.13
CA LEU A 195 20.60 -26.25 10.36
C LEU A 195 20.94 -27.32 11.42
N ASP A 196 21.62 -26.88 12.48
CA ASP A 196 22.01 -27.72 13.63
C ASP A 196 21.10 -27.44 14.82
N GLU A 197 21.20 -28.24 15.90
CA GLU A 197 20.46 -28.00 17.16
C GLU A 197 20.78 -26.63 17.80
N SER A 198 21.92 -26.02 17.45
CA SER A 198 22.31 -24.67 17.88
C SER A 198 21.75 -23.55 17.00
N SER A 199 21.01 -23.87 15.94
CA SER A 199 20.40 -22.85 15.07
C SER A 199 19.37 -22.03 15.84
N VAL A 200 19.34 -20.73 15.58
CA VAL A 200 18.36 -19.82 16.18
C VAL A 200 17.58 -19.15 15.05
N PHE A 201 16.26 -19.23 15.13
CA PHE A 201 15.35 -18.61 14.20
C PHE A 201 14.90 -17.24 14.70
N VAL A 202 14.78 -16.29 13.79
CA VAL A 202 14.05 -15.04 13.99
C VAL A 202 12.71 -15.18 13.28
N LEU A 203 11.63 -15.17 14.05
CA LEU A 203 10.26 -15.14 13.56
C LEU A 203 9.74 -13.70 13.60
N GLY A 204 9.32 -13.20 12.45
CA GLY A 204 8.54 -11.98 12.29
C GLY A 204 7.11 -12.30 11.88
N ALA A 205 6.13 -11.73 12.56
CA ALA A 205 4.74 -11.77 12.12
C ALA A 205 4.13 -10.36 12.17
N VAL A 206 3.42 -9.95 11.11
CA VAL A 206 2.86 -8.60 10.98
C VAL A 206 1.40 -8.66 10.57
N LEU A 207 0.55 -7.87 11.20
CA LEU A 207 -0.83 -7.61 10.80
C LEU A 207 -0.95 -6.14 10.44
N TYR A 208 -1.38 -5.85 9.21
CA TYR A 208 -1.64 -4.50 8.75
C TYR A 208 -3.14 -4.20 8.81
N LYS A 209 -3.49 -2.99 9.25
CA LYS A 209 -4.88 -2.57 9.37
C LYS A 209 -5.53 -2.23 8.01
N ASN A 210 -4.78 -1.54 7.16
CA ASN A 210 -5.28 -0.83 5.97
C ASN A 210 -4.32 -0.87 4.78
N LEU A 211 -3.34 -1.76 4.80
CA LEU A 211 -2.41 -1.96 3.67
C LEU A 211 -3.13 -2.53 2.44
N ASP A 212 -4.25 -3.22 2.63
CA ASP A 212 -5.15 -3.71 1.59
C ASP A 212 -5.68 -2.61 0.66
N LEU A 213 -5.79 -1.37 1.15
CA LEU A 213 -6.27 -0.23 0.38
C LEU A 213 -5.31 0.21 -0.72
N ILE A 214 -4.02 -0.09 -0.58
CA ILE A 214 -2.96 0.40 -1.47
C ILE A 214 -2.22 -0.71 -2.22
N LEU A 215 -2.32 -1.97 -1.81
CA LEU A 215 -1.64 -3.06 -2.50
C LEU A 215 -2.25 -3.33 -3.89
N PRO A 216 -1.43 -3.45 -4.95
CA PRO A 216 -1.93 -3.76 -6.28
C PRO A 216 -2.43 -5.20 -6.36
N THR A 217 -3.59 -5.42 -6.98
CA THR A 217 -4.12 -6.77 -7.22
C THR A 217 -3.62 -7.39 -8.53
N LEU A 218 -3.05 -6.58 -9.42
CA LEU A 218 -2.46 -6.97 -10.72
C LEU A 218 -3.45 -7.76 -11.63
N ARG A 219 -4.76 -7.67 -11.35
CA ARG A 219 -5.83 -8.41 -12.04
C ARG A 219 -7.09 -7.55 -12.17
N ASN A 220 -7.71 -7.55 -13.35
CA ASN A 220 -8.95 -6.80 -13.60
C ASN A 220 -10.09 -7.31 -12.71
N TYR A 221 -10.92 -6.39 -12.21
CA TYR A 221 -12.10 -6.68 -11.38
C TYR A 221 -11.83 -7.52 -10.12
N THR A 222 -10.59 -7.49 -9.62
CA THR A 222 -10.17 -8.21 -8.42
C THR A 222 -9.76 -7.19 -7.36
N VAL A 223 -10.28 -7.38 -6.14
CA VAL A 223 -9.99 -6.55 -4.97
C VAL A 223 -9.34 -7.40 -3.88
N VAL A 224 -8.49 -6.78 -3.07
CA VAL A 224 -8.07 -7.36 -1.78
C VAL A 224 -9.27 -7.27 -0.84
N ASN A 225 -9.78 -8.40 -0.36
CA ASN A 225 -10.98 -8.45 0.47
C ASN A 225 -10.69 -8.87 1.91
N SER A 226 -9.46 -8.66 2.40
CA SER A 226 -9.05 -8.94 3.77
C SER A 226 -7.98 -7.97 4.21
N LYS A 227 -7.69 -7.92 5.52
CA LYS A 227 -6.41 -7.38 5.99
C LYS A 227 -5.24 -8.20 5.47
N ILE A 228 -4.06 -7.62 5.55
CA ILE A 228 -2.80 -8.26 5.14
C ILE A 228 -2.08 -8.79 6.36
N ILE A 229 -1.69 -10.06 6.30
CA ILE A 229 -0.93 -10.72 7.37
C ILE A 229 0.35 -11.32 6.79
N VAL A 230 1.46 -11.14 7.48
CA VAL A 230 2.80 -11.55 7.03
C VAL A 230 3.39 -12.49 8.06
N VAL A 231 4.05 -13.55 7.58
CA VAL A 231 4.90 -14.41 8.41
C VAL A 231 6.22 -14.62 7.69
N THR A 232 7.32 -14.26 8.35
CA THR A 232 8.69 -14.33 7.82
C THR A 232 9.59 -14.98 8.87
N ILE A 233 10.41 -15.96 8.46
CA ILE A 233 11.33 -16.68 9.35
C ILE A 233 12.71 -16.72 8.70
N ARG A 234 13.75 -16.32 9.43
CA ARG A 234 15.14 -16.44 9.00
C ARG A 234 15.98 -17.13 10.09
N PRO A 235 16.88 -18.09 9.74
CA PRO A 235 17.06 -18.70 8.41
C PRO A 235 15.79 -19.40 7.90
N GLU A 236 15.64 -19.53 6.58
CA GLU A 236 14.42 -20.09 5.98
C GLU A 236 14.25 -21.57 6.37
N PRO A 237 13.16 -21.93 7.06
CA PRO A 237 12.93 -23.30 7.48
C PRO A 237 12.35 -24.14 6.33
N LYS A 238 12.50 -25.46 6.42
CA LYS A 238 11.82 -26.37 5.51
C LYS A 238 10.34 -26.47 5.91
N THR A 239 9.46 -25.90 5.09
CA THR A 239 8.01 -25.89 5.34
C THR A 239 7.25 -27.05 4.69
N THR A 240 7.95 -27.98 4.02
CA THR A 240 7.32 -29.13 3.35
C THR A 240 6.43 -29.91 4.32
N ASP A 241 5.16 -30.09 3.98
CA ASP A 241 4.11 -30.75 4.77
C ASP A 241 3.69 -30.03 6.07
N SER A 242 4.14 -28.78 6.31
CA SER A 242 3.68 -27.93 7.40
C SER A 242 2.88 -26.75 6.87
N PHE A 243 1.58 -26.73 7.15
CA PHE A 243 0.68 -25.67 6.68
C PHE A 243 0.43 -24.63 7.78
N LEU A 244 0.68 -23.37 7.47
CA LEU A 244 0.18 -22.24 8.24
C LEU A 244 -1.35 -22.19 8.07
N GLU A 245 -2.06 -22.05 9.19
CA GLU A 245 -3.50 -21.84 9.19
C GLU A 245 -3.78 -20.36 9.41
N ILE A 246 -4.15 -19.67 8.32
CA ILE A 246 -4.50 -18.26 8.34
C ILE A 246 -6.03 -18.14 8.30
N GLU A 247 -6.62 -17.37 9.19
CA GLU A 247 -8.05 -17.05 9.20
C GLU A 247 -8.21 -15.55 9.03
N LEU A 248 -8.96 -15.13 8.00
CA LEU A 248 -9.11 -13.73 7.62
C LEU A 248 -10.60 -13.39 7.42
N ALA A 249 -11.01 -12.28 8.01
CA ALA A 249 -12.34 -11.71 7.85
C ALA A 249 -12.43 -10.90 6.55
N HIS A 250 -13.60 -10.95 5.91
CA HIS A 250 -13.88 -10.25 4.67
C HIS A 250 -14.13 -8.77 4.95
N LEU A 251 -13.52 -7.88 4.16
CA LEU A 251 -13.72 -6.43 4.30
C LEU A 251 -15.03 -5.95 3.66
N ALA A 252 -15.39 -6.54 2.52
CA ALA A 252 -16.59 -6.23 1.76
C ALA A 252 -17.45 -7.49 1.54
N ASN A 253 -18.75 -7.30 1.74
CA ASN A 253 -19.78 -8.29 1.42
C ASN A 253 -20.12 -8.24 -0.08
N GLY A 254 -20.67 -9.35 -0.61
CA GLY A 254 -21.14 -9.41 -2.00
C GLY A 254 -20.02 -9.61 -3.03
N THR A 255 -18.80 -9.97 -2.60
CA THR A 255 -17.75 -10.40 -3.51
C THR A 255 -17.94 -11.85 -3.94
N LEU A 256 -17.42 -12.20 -5.11
CA LEU A 256 -17.54 -13.54 -5.69
C LEU A 256 -16.21 -14.29 -5.61
N ASN A 257 -16.29 -15.59 -5.32
CA ASN A 257 -15.17 -16.54 -5.33
C ASN A 257 -13.95 -16.02 -4.55
N PRO A 258 -14.02 -15.78 -3.23
CA PRO A 258 -12.85 -15.40 -2.44
C PRO A 258 -11.83 -16.55 -2.43
N TYR A 259 -10.55 -16.24 -2.67
CA TYR A 259 -9.47 -17.22 -2.68
C TYR A 259 -8.20 -16.70 -2.01
N CYS A 260 -7.46 -17.63 -1.41
CA CYS A 260 -6.22 -17.35 -0.69
C CYS A 260 -5.06 -17.17 -1.66
N VAL A 261 -4.25 -16.15 -1.39
CA VAL A 261 -3.01 -15.88 -2.12
C VAL A 261 -1.87 -15.62 -1.16
N LEU A 262 -0.66 -15.90 -1.65
CA LEU A 262 0.60 -15.44 -1.08
C LEU A 262 1.33 -14.53 -2.07
N TRP A 263 2.20 -13.65 -1.58
CA TRP A 263 3.07 -12.85 -2.43
C TRP A 263 4.26 -13.69 -2.92
N ASP A 264 4.51 -13.70 -4.23
CA ASP A 264 5.57 -14.47 -4.86
C ASP A 264 6.61 -13.52 -5.47
N ASP A 265 7.72 -13.31 -4.75
CA ASP A 265 8.83 -12.45 -5.18
C ASP A 265 9.60 -13.02 -6.38
N SER A 266 9.47 -14.31 -6.69
CA SER A 266 10.24 -14.95 -7.78
C SER A 266 9.81 -14.51 -9.18
N LYS A 267 8.62 -13.92 -9.30
CA LYS A 267 8.03 -13.49 -10.58
C LYS A 267 8.22 -11.98 -10.76
N THR A 268 9.46 -11.59 -11.03
CA THR A 268 9.88 -10.19 -11.24
C THR A 268 9.73 -9.78 -12.70
N ASN A 269 8.50 -9.63 -13.19
CA ASN A 269 8.24 -8.95 -14.45
C ASN A 269 7.68 -7.55 -14.14
N GLU A 270 8.58 -6.56 -14.01
CA GLU A 270 8.31 -5.12 -13.77
C GLU A 270 7.64 -4.76 -12.42
N SER A 271 6.75 -5.60 -11.88
CA SER A 271 6.31 -5.54 -10.48
C SER A 271 7.26 -6.37 -9.61
N LEU A 272 7.58 -5.89 -8.39
CA LEU A 272 8.39 -6.57 -7.36
C LEU A 272 7.74 -7.88 -6.83
N GLY A 273 7.23 -8.75 -7.71
CA GLY A 273 6.48 -9.95 -7.41
C GLY A 273 5.02 -9.89 -7.90
N THR A 274 4.26 -10.94 -7.58
CA THR A 274 2.82 -11.03 -7.89
C THR A 274 2.07 -11.91 -6.89
N TRP A 275 0.73 -11.75 -6.82
CA TRP A 275 -0.12 -12.64 -6.04
C TRP A 275 -0.22 -14.03 -6.68
N SER A 276 0.10 -15.06 -5.92
CA SER A 276 0.11 -16.46 -6.33
C SER A 276 -0.77 -17.31 -5.41
N THR A 277 -1.56 -18.20 -6.00
CA THR A 277 -2.32 -19.22 -5.25
C THR A 277 -1.49 -20.48 -4.98
N GLN A 278 -0.31 -20.60 -5.61
CA GLN A 278 0.52 -21.78 -5.47
C GLN A 278 0.99 -21.91 -4.02
N GLY A 279 0.87 -23.09 -3.43
CA GLY A 279 1.24 -23.31 -2.03
C GLY A 279 0.17 -22.89 -1.01
N CYS A 280 -0.99 -22.37 -1.45
CA CYS A 280 -2.13 -22.08 -0.57
C CYS A 280 -3.38 -22.85 -1.02
N LYS A 281 -4.12 -23.38 -0.04
CA LYS A 281 -5.45 -23.99 -0.23
C LYS A 281 -6.50 -23.11 0.46
N THR A 282 -7.52 -22.75 -0.30
CA THR A 282 -8.67 -21.97 0.19
C THR A 282 -9.69 -22.89 0.84
N VAL A 283 -10.09 -22.57 2.07
CA VAL A 283 -11.19 -23.20 2.80
C VAL A 283 -12.21 -22.13 3.14
N LEU A 284 -13.38 -22.20 2.49
CA LEU A 284 -14.48 -21.26 2.74
C LEU A 284 -15.17 -21.67 4.05
N THR A 285 -15.03 -20.83 5.08
CA THR A 285 -15.60 -21.11 6.41
C THR A 285 -17.04 -20.62 6.48
N ASP A 286 -17.27 -19.35 6.15
CA ASP A 286 -18.60 -18.74 6.08
C ASP A 286 -18.63 -17.61 5.02
N ALA A 287 -19.73 -16.85 4.95
CA ALA A 287 -19.89 -15.75 3.98
C ALA A 287 -19.01 -14.51 4.27
N SER A 288 -18.40 -14.45 5.45
CA SER A 288 -17.59 -13.35 5.97
C SER A 288 -16.16 -13.75 6.37
N HIS A 289 -15.80 -15.03 6.29
CA HIS A 289 -14.51 -15.57 6.69
C HIS A 289 -14.01 -16.63 5.73
N THR A 290 -12.72 -16.52 5.40
CA THR A 290 -12.00 -17.57 4.68
C THR A 290 -10.79 -18.01 5.49
N LYS A 291 -10.56 -19.31 5.50
CA LYS A 291 -9.36 -19.93 6.05
C LYS A 291 -8.42 -20.33 4.91
N CYS A 292 -7.14 -20.04 5.07
CA CYS A 292 -6.07 -20.37 4.14
C CYS A 292 -5.11 -21.35 4.79
N LEU A 293 -4.82 -22.44 4.09
CA LEU A 293 -3.80 -23.42 4.48
C LEU A 293 -2.62 -23.27 3.54
N CYS A 294 -1.54 -22.66 4.01
CA CYS A 294 -0.39 -22.31 3.16
C CYS A 294 0.91 -22.99 3.60
N ASP A 295 1.68 -23.53 2.67
CA ASP A 295 2.94 -24.27 2.93
C ASP A 295 4.21 -23.43 2.71
N ARG A 296 4.08 -22.13 2.45
CA ARG A 296 5.19 -21.20 2.25
C ARG A 296 5.03 -19.97 3.13
N LEU A 297 6.14 -19.46 3.63
CA LEU A 297 6.20 -18.21 4.39
C LEU A 297 6.19 -17.03 3.42
N SER A 298 5.30 -16.07 3.63
CA SER A 298 5.13 -14.91 2.76
C SER A 298 4.16 -13.90 3.42
N THR A 299 3.72 -12.94 2.62
CA THR A 299 2.56 -12.09 2.82
C THR A 299 1.30 -12.76 2.29
N PHE A 300 0.23 -12.82 3.09
CA PHE A 300 -1.03 -13.49 2.77
C PHE A 300 -2.20 -12.51 2.71
N ALA A 301 -3.14 -12.80 1.81
CA ALA A 301 -4.38 -12.06 1.65
C ALA A 301 -5.50 -12.93 1.04
N ILE A 302 -6.73 -12.44 1.11
CA ILE A 302 -7.86 -12.93 0.31
C ILE A 302 -8.06 -11.99 -0.87
N LEU A 303 -8.03 -12.54 -2.07
CA LEU A 303 -8.52 -11.83 -3.26
C LEU A 303 -9.94 -12.29 -3.57
N ALA A 304 -10.78 -11.36 -4.02
CA ALA A 304 -12.14 -11.67 -4.46
C ALA A 304 -12.52 -10.86 -5.69
N GLN A 305 -13.46 -11.38 -6.48
CA GLN A 305 -13.98 -10.70 -7.66
C GLN A 305 -15.08 -9.73 -7.26
N GLN A 306 -15.00 -8.49 -7.76
CA GLN A 306 -16.06 -7.51 -7.58
C GLN A 306 -17.15 -7.73 -8.66
N PRO A 307 -18.44 -7.82 -8.29
CA PRO A 307 -19.52 -7.95 -9.26
C PRO A 307 -19.51 -6.78 -10.26
N ARG A 308 -19.81 -7.06 -11.52
CA ARG A 308 -19.78 -6.09 -12.64
C ARG A 308 -20.75 -4.90 -12.50
N GLU A 309 -21.59 -4.84 -11.47
CA GLU A 309 -22.65 -3.83 -11.34
C GLU A 309 -22.23 -2.52 -10.64
N ILE A 310 -20.98 -2.37 -10.16
CA ILE A 310 -20.58 -1.19 -9.35
C ILE A 310 -19.41 -0.41 -9.98
N VAL A 311 -18.87 -0.82 -11.14
CA VAL A 311 -17.90 0.01 -11.88
C VAL A 311 -18.65 1.05 -12.72
N MET A 312 -19.34 1.96 -12.04
CA MET A 312 -19.81 3.24 -12.56
C MET A 312 -19.28 4.42 -11.73
N GLU A 313 -18.24 4.22 -10.89
CA GLU A 313 -17.77 5.26 -9.96
C GLU A 313 -16.24 5.42 -9.85
N SER A 314 -15.49 5.33 -10.96
CA SER A 314 -14.06 5.73 -10.95
C SER A 314 -13.53 6.22 -12.30
N SER A 315 -14.14 5.86 -13.43
CA SER A 315 -13.85 6.49 -14.72
C SER A 315 -14.91 7.55 -15.03
N GLY A 316 -14.72 8.76 -14.49
CA GLY A 316 -15.38 9.99 -14.92
C GLY A 316 -16.84 9.85 -15.34
N THR A 317 -17.77 9.83 -14.40
CA THR A 317 -19.14 10.25 -14.71
C THR A 317 -19.08 11.68 -15.23
N PRO A 318 -19.44 11.97 -16.49
CA PRO A 318 -19.77 13.33 -16.86
C PRO A 318 -21.01 13.63 -16.03
N SER A 319 -20.86 14.57 -15.09
CA SER A 319 -21.95 15.14 -14.32
C SER A 319 -23.18 15.26 -15.22
N VAL A 320 -24.26 14.54 -14.91
CA VAL A 320 -25.53 14.60 -15.66
C VAL A 320 -25.98 16.06 -15.82
N THR A 321 -25.56 16.92 -14.88
CA THR A 321 -25.70 18.38 -14.88
C THR A 321 -24.97 19.09 -16.04
N LEU A 322 -23.85 18.57 -16.54
CA LEU A 322 -23.11 19.10 -17.71
C LEU A 322 -23.77 18.70 -19.04
N ILE A 323 -24.31 17.48 -19.14
CA ILE A 323 -25.03 17.02 -20.34
C ILE A 323 -26.38 17.74 -20.44
N VAL A 324 -27.10 17.89 -19.33
CA VAL A 324 -28.36 18.64 -19.28
C VAL A 324 -28.11 20.14 -19.48
N GLY A 325 -27.03 20.68 -18.90
CA GLY A 325 -26.64 22.09 -19.05
C GLY A 325 -26.22 22.48 -20.48
N SER A 326 -25.47 21.61 -21.16
CA SER A 326 -25.08 21.82 -22.57
C SER A 326 -26.26 21.67 -23.53
N GLY A 327 -27.14 20.69 -23.32
CA GLY A 327 -28.37 20.53 -24.10
C GLY A 327 -29.31 21.73 -24.00
N LEU A 328 -29.49 22.28 -22.78
CA LEU A 328 -30.33 23.46 -22.55
C LEU A 328 -29.75 24.72 -23.21
N SER A 329 -28.42 24.86 -23.21
CA SER A 329 -27.72 25.96 -23.88
C SER A 329 -27.82 25.88 -25.41
N CYS A 330 -27.69 24.68 -25.99
CA CYS A 330 -27.88 24.46 -27.43
C CYS A 330 -29.32 24.75 -27.88
N LEU A 331 -30.32 24.32 -27.11
CA LEU A 331 -31.73 24.63 -27.39
C LEU A 331 -32.01 26.13 -27.33
N ALA A 332 -31.50 26.84 -26.32
CA ALA A 332 -31.63 28.29 -26.21
C ALA A 332 -31.00 29.02 -27.42
N LEU A 333 -29.81 28.61 -27.86
CA LEU A 333 -29.14 29.19 -29.03
C LEU A 333 -29.88 28.93 -30.35
N ILE A 334 -30.48 27.74 -30.51
CA ILE A 334 -31.29 27.41 -31.69
C ILE A 334 -32.58 28.24 -31.72
N THR A 335 -33.28 28.37 -30.59
CA THR A 335 -34.48 29.22 -30.53
C THR A 335 -34.15 30.68 -30.85
N LEU A 336 -33.02 31.20 -30.35
CA LEU A 336 -32.54 32.54 -30.68
C LEU A 336 -32.22 32.70 -32.17
N ALA A 337 -31.58 31.71 -32.80
CA ALA A 337 -31.31 31.70 -34.24
C ALA A 337 -32.59 31.69 -35.10
N VAL A 338 -33.62 30.95 -34.68
CA VAL A 338 -34.93 30.90 -35.37
C VAL A 338 -35.67 32.23 -35.24
N VAL A 339 -35.72 32.82 -34.04
CA VAL A 339 -36.27 34.16 -33.82
C VAL A 339 -35.55 35.19 -34.68
N TYR A 340 -34.23 35.06 -34.80
CA TYR A 340 -33.41 35.95 -35.61
C TYR A 340 -33.66 35.81 -37.11
N ALA A 341 -33.81 34.57 -37.61
CA ALA A 341 -34.18 34.30 -39.01
C ALA A 341 -35.59 34.83 -39.35
N ALA A 342 -36.53 34.74 -38.41
CA ALA A 342 -37.88 35.31 -38.57
C ALA A 342 -37.85 36.85 -38.60
N LEU A 343 -37.00 37.48 -37.77
CA LEU A 343 -36.81 38.93 -37.72
C LEU A 343 -35.87 39.48 -38.81
N TRP A 344 -35.17 38.62 -39.55
CA TRP A 344 -34.29 38.97 -40.68
C TRP A 344 -35.00 39.80 -41.74
N ARG A 345 -36.32 39.60 -41.91
CA ARG A 345 -37.15 40.39 -42.82
C ARG A 345 -37.47 41.80 -42.33
N TYR A 346 -37.22 42.13 -41.06
CA TYR A 346 -37.71 43.35 -40.42
C TYR A 346 -36.63 44.40 -40.12
N ILE A 347 -35.39 44.00 -39.80
CA ILE A 347 -34.36 44.95 -39.29
C ILE A 347 -33.03 44.79 -40.03
N ARG A 348 -32.87 45.51 -41.14
CA ARG A 348 -31.62 45.58 -41.92
C ARG A 348 -30.71 46.70 -41.36
N SER A 349 -29.95 46.42 -40.29
CA SER A 349 -29.01 47.39 -39.68
C SER A 349 -27.62 46.78 -39.49
N GLU A 350 -26.55 47.57 -39.68
CA GLU A 350 -25.14 47.15 -39.53
C GLU A 350 -24.81 46.53 -38.16
N ARG A 351 -25.47 46.97 -37.08
CA ARG A 351 -25.26 46.41 -35.73
C ARG A 351 -25.75 44.95 -35.60
N SER A 352 -26.70 44.55 -36.44
CA SER A 352 -27.23 43.18 -36.47
C SER A 352 -26.20 42.19 -37.03
N ILE A 353 -25.38 42.62 -37.98
CA ILE A 353 -24.35 41.77 -38.62
C ILE A 353 -23.27 41.32 -37.62
N ILE A 354 -22.84 42.21 -36.71
CA ILE A 354 -21.82 41.88 -35.70
C ILE A 354 -22.36 40.87 -34.69
N LEU A 355 -23.61 41.04 -34.26
CA LEU A 355 -24.24 40.16 -33.28
C LEU A 355 -24.46 38.73 -33.83
N ILE A 356 -24.76 38.62 -35.13
CA ILE A 356 -24.88 37.31 -35.82
C ILE A 356 -23.55 36.58 -35.84
N ASN A 357 -22.47 37.27 -36.23
CA ASN A 357 -21.14 36.67 -36.29
C ASN A 357 -20.67 36.22 -34.91
N PHE A 358 -21.00 36.97 -33.86
CA PHE A 358 -20.74 36.58 -32.48
C PHE A 358 -21.51 35.31 -32.07
N CYS A 359 -22.80 35.22 -32.40
CA CYS A 359 -23.60 34.03 -32.11
C CYS A 359 -23.13 32.80 -32.88
N LEU A 360 -22.79 32.95 -34.16
CA LEU A 360 -22.26 31.85 -34.99
C LEU A 360 -20.92 31.32 -34.45
N SER A 361 -20.05 32.22 -33.96
CA SER A 361 -18.77 31.84 -33.33
C SER A 361 -18.97 31.05 -32.03
N ILE A 362 -19.96 31.43 -31.21
CA ILE A 362 -20.30 30.69 -29.99
C ILE A 362 -20.88 29.31 -30.33
N ILE A 363 -21.75 29.21 -31.35
CA ILE A 363 -22.33 27.93 -31.78
C ILE A 363 -21.24 26.99 -32.31
N SER A 364 -20.32 27.49 -33.14
CA SER A 364 -19.24 26.67 -33.70
C SER A 364 -18.28 26.17 -32.61
N SER A 365 -17.94 27.02 -31.63
CA SER A 365 -17.10 26.64 -30.49
C SER A 365 -17.76 25.52 -29.64
N ASN A 366 -19.07 25.61 -29.40
CA ASN A 366 -19.80 24.58 -28.65
C ASN A 366 -19.89 23.25 -29.42
N ILE A 367 -20.08 23.27 -30.75
CA ILE A 367 -20.07 22.06 -31.58
C ILE A 367 -18.68 21.39 -31.57
N LEU A 368 -17.60 22.17 -31.66
CA LEU A 368 -16.23 21.64 -31.58
C LEU A 368 -15.95 20.96 -30.24
N ILE A 369 -16.41 21.55 -29.13
CA ILE A 369 -16.28 20.94 -27.80
C ILE A 369 -17.06 19.62 -27.74
N LEU A 370 -18.28 19.59 -28.27
CA LEU A 370 -19.13 18.39 -28.29
C LEU A 370 -18.52 17.26 -29.13
N VAL A 371 -18.02 17.58 -30.33
CA VAL A 371 -17.35 16.62 -31.20
C VAL A 371 -16.04 16.13 -30.58
N GLY A 372 -15.26 17.01 -29.96
CA GLY A 372 -14.06 16.65 -29.21
C GLY A 372 -14.35 15.63 -28.10
N GLN A 373 -15.44 15.82 -27.36
CA GLN A 373 -15.89 14.89 -26.32
C GLN A 373 -16.35 13.54 -26.90
N THR A 374 -17.03 13.52 -28.05
CA THR A 374 -17.45 12.27 -28.70
C THR A 374 -16.28 11.47 -29.28
N GLN A 375 -15.23 12.14 -29.76
CA GLN A 375 -14.02 11.47 -30.26
C GLN A 375 -13.14 10.91 -29.13
N THR A 376 -13.12 11.55 -27.96
CA THR A 376 -12.51 10.96 -26.76
C THR A 376 -13.29 9.75 -26.23
N HIS A 377 -14.58 9.63 -26.52
CA HIS A 377 -15.41 8.48 -26.15
C HIS A 377 -15.28 7.29 -27.12
N ASN A 378 -15.00 7.54 -28.40
CA ASN A 378 -14.90 6.49 -29.44
C ASN A 378 -13.51 5.87 -29.63
N LYS A 379 -12.54 6.22 -28.76
CA LYS A 379 -11.19 5.68 -28.78
C LYS A 379 -10.86 4.80 -27.55
N VAL A 380 -11.89 4.23 -26.92
CA VAL A 380 -11.80 3.24 -25.84
C VAL A 380 -12.33 1.90 -26.34
#